data_AF-A0A737IZ73-F1
#
_entry.id   AF-A0A737IZ73-F1
#
_cell.length_a   1.000
_cell.length_b   1.000
_cell.length_c   1.000
_cell.angle_alpha   90.00
_cell.angle_beta   90.00
_cell.angle_gamma   90.00
#
_symmetry.space_group_name_H-M   'P 1'
#
loop_
_entity.id
_entity.type
_entity.pdbx_description
1 polymer ?
#
loop_
_entity_poly.entity_id
_entity_poly.type
_entity_poly.pdbx_seq_one_letter_code
_entity_poly.pdbx_strand_id
1 'polypeptide(L)'
;MTFTSDLFLTSRWQEAASSTTHGYHSLKCNFQELAEAYQRETSEVLSNMMNFFASLCSMALTPESPNEPYRPFIISSNSRSMIPDDLTVEDLIFIESILGHIDIPLLKARLADLLWLRKRPKSVEHARIVISSYLALPITSEQWTKGGQLCWERAIVLSFQIKDFTSIEIIKQRFTEALTLSYEDFPLMRYRIGESINRTNLFGNETDAIAQTLFEIGDEITVPETISLAFHIKRSYFIVSEKLFKKAKEYNRAITCQVRIAETFVKEAEQQLSGENPNPGVANSFYEDALQAYRKVPQADRAEYNVEHKLEEIEQAILRTGAEALENMHEIQTTSIDLSNQAAQAITHVTNRHPLGWAILYFTGFIIESYATLREQAITSLAEPSFLNTIGRTIVSQDGRTIARTPGISNNNNASDDELIIFSKIMEIFNFNLSIIVNGTLIPALDQIIMEHRITKDDMEALCFYSSIIPRSYNNSVANALWYGFERDFRTAIYLLCPQIENIIRQKLKSTGVNTTITDENGITQEVGMGTLLNFDSATDLLGENLVFELKAIFTDALGPNLRNNIAHGLLDDDSSNSEACVYAWWLTLKTIIEH
;
A
#
# COMPACT_ATOMS: atom_id res chain seq x y z
N MET A 1 -19.70 42.11 1.40
CA MET A 1 -20.44 42.74 0.28
C MET A 1 -21.76 41.99 0.17
N THR A 2 -22.91 42.65 0.30
CA THR A 2 -24.20 41.94 0.49
C THR A 2 -24.84 41.64 -0.86
N PHE A 3 -24.93 40.36 -1.22
CA PHE A 3 -25.67 39.91 -2.41
C PHE A 3 -27.19 40.04 -2.17
N THR A 4 -27.95 40.42 -3.20
CA THR A 4 -29.42 40.55 -3.11
C THR A 4 -30.11 39.66 -4.15
N SER A 5 -31.33 39.22 -3.84
CA SER A 5 -32.13 38.42 -4.77
C SER A 5 -32.36 39.13 -6.10
N ASP A 6 -32.64 40.44 -6.09
CA ASP A 6 -32.84 41.23 -7.31
C ASP A 6 -31.59 41.25 -8.20
N LEU A 7 -30.40 41.33 -7.60
CA LEU A 7 -29.14 41.27 -8.33
C LEU A 7 -28.91 39.89 -8.94
N PHE A 8 -29.25 38.82 -8.21
CA PHE A 8 -29.18 37.46 -8.72
C PHE A 8 -30.11 37.26 -9.91
N LEU A 9 -31.38 37.68 -9.78
CA LEU A 9 -32.41 37.51 -10.81
C LEU A 9 -32.14 38.31 -12.09
N THR A 10 -31.37 39.41 -12.00
CA THR A 10 -30.97 40.22 -13.17
C THR A 10 -29.66 39.74 -13.81
N SER A 11 -28.97 38.77 -13.22
CA SER A 11 -27.73 38.21 -13.74
C SER A 11 -27.95 37.09 -14.77
N ARG A 12 -26.90 36.74 -15.51
CA ARG A 12 -26.87 35.64 -16.50
C ARG A 12 -26.69 34.25 -15.86
N TRP A 13 -27.07 34.07 -14.59
CA TRP A 13 -26.83 32.82 -13.85
C TRP A 13 -27.45 31.59 -14.53
N GLN A 14 -28.58 31.74 -15.21
CA GLN A 14 -29.23 30.66 -15.95
C GLN A 14 -28.34 30.12 -17.08
N GLU A 15 -27.60 30.98 -17.78
CA GLU A 15 -26.68 30.57 -18.84
C GLU A 15 -25.58 29.68 -18.28
N ALA A 16 -24.97 30.10 -17.16
CA ALA A 16 -23.94 29.32 -16.47
C ALA A 16 -24.47 27.99 -15.93
N ALA A 17 -25.69 27.98 -15.40
CA ALA A 17 -26.25 26.80 -14.75
C ALA A 17 -26.90 25.79 -15.72
N SER A 18 -27.24 26.20 -16.95
CA SER A 18 -27.94 25.32 -17.91
C SER A 18 -27.01 24.31 -18.61
N SER A 19 -25.71 24.60 -18.72
CA SER A 19 -24.72 23.74 -19.39
C SER A 19 -24.01 22.79 -18.41
N THR A 20 -24.65 21.70 -18.00
CA THR A 20 -24.09 20.77 -16.99
C THR A 20 -23.52 19.49 -17.60
N THR A 21 -22.47 19.61 -18.40
CA THR A 21 -21.85 18.46 -19.08
C THR A 21 -21.17 17.46 -18.14
N HIS A 22 -20.68 17.89 -16.96
CA HIS A 22 -19.95 17.07 -15.98
C HIS A 22 -20.43 17.35 -14.54
N GLY A 23 -21.74 17.40 -14.33
CA GLY A 23 -22.34 17.58 -13.01
C GLY A 23 -21.90 18.89 -12.33
N TYR A 24 -21.50 18.80 -11.05
CA TYR A 24 -21.06 19.97 -10.27
C TYR A 24 -19.76 20.60 -10.76
N HIS A 25 -18.89 19.83 -11.43
CA HIS A 25 -17.65 20.37 -11.99
C HIS A 25 -17.95 21.41 -13.08
N SER A 26 -18.88 21.10 -13.99
CA SER A 26 -19.33 22.07 -15.00
C SER A 26 -19.97 23.30 -14.38
N LEU A 27 -20.82 23.14 -13.36
CA LEU A 27 -21.41 24.30 -12.67
C LEU A 27 -20.32 25.22 -12.12
N LYS A 28 -19.32 24.66 -11.43
CA LYS A 28 -18.17 25.42 -10.94
C LYS A 28 -17.49 26.20 -12.07
N CYS A 29 -17.08 25.51 -13.14
CA CYS A 29 -16.34 26.13 -14.24
C CYS A 29 -17.17 27.21 -14.95
N ASN A 30 -18.44 26.94 -15.24
CA ASN A 30 -19.31 27.90 -15.92
C ASN A 30 -19.56 29.16 -15.08
N PHE A 31 -19.77 29.01 -13.76
CA PHE A 31 -19.89 30.17 -12.87
C PHE A 31 -18.58 30.96 -12.79
N GLN A 32 -17.43 30.29 -12.82
CA GLN A 32 -16.13 30.96 -12.85
C GLN A 32 -15.93 31.73 -14.16
N GLU A 33 -16.24 31.12 -15.31
CA GLU A 33 -16.19 31.79 -16.63
C GLU A 33 -17.13 33.01 -16.68
N LEU A 34 -18.33 32.89 -16.11
CA LEU A 34 -19.27 34.01 -16.04
C LEU A 34 -18.77 35.11 -15.08
N ALA A 35 -18.09 34.76 -14.00
CA ALA A 35 -17.43 35.72 -13.13
C ALA A 35 -16.37 36.52 -13.90
N GLU A 36 -15.53 35.84 -14.68
CA GLU A 36 -14.50 36.47 -15.53
C GLU A 36 -15.11 37.34 -16.63
N ALA A 37 -16.28 36.98 -17.18
CA ALA A 37 -17.01 37.83 -18.12
C ALA A 37 -17.50 39.12 -17.45
N TYR A 38 -18.12 39.03 -16.26
CA TYR A 38 -18.53 40.23 -15.51
C TYR A 38 -17.36 41.09 -15.05
N GLN A 39 -16.21 40.48 -14.74
CA GLN A 39 -14.98 41.21 -14.45
C GLN A 39 -14.52 42.04 -15.66
N ARG A 40 -14.56 41.47 -16.87
CA ARG A 40 -14.25 42.17 -18.13
C ARG A 40 -15.24 43.29 -18.43
N GLU A 41 -16.50 43.10 -18.05
CA GLU A 41 -17.57 44.11 -18.14
C GLU A 41 -17.56 45.12 -16.97
N THR A 42 -16.51 45.12 -16.12
CA THR A 42 -16.34 46.02 -14.96
C THR A 42 -17.44 45.94 -13.89
N SER A 43 -18.18 44.83 -13.86
CA SER A 43 -19.23 44.56 -12.87
C SER A 43 -18.71 43.73 -11.69
N GLU A 44 -17.99 44.37 -10.77
CA GLU A 44 -17.31 43.70 -9.65
C GLU A 44 -18.27 42.90 -8.74
N VAL A 45 -19.45 43.45 -8.43
CA VAL A 45 -20.42 42.78 -7.56
C VAL A 45 -20.96 41.48 -8.18
N LEU A 46 -21.25 41.50 -9.49
CA LEU A 46 -21.71 40.32 -10.22
C LEU A 46 -20.59 39.29 -10.39
N SER A 47 -19.36 39.75 -10.66
CA SER A 47 -18.16 38.90 -10.69
C SER A 47 -17.97 38.16 -9.36
N ASN A 48 -18.00 38.88 -8.23
CA ASN A 48 -17.89 38.30 -6.90
C ASN A 48 -19.03 37.33 -6.57
N MET A 49 -20.26 37.65 -6.97
CA MET A 49 -21.42 36.77 -6.78
C MET A 49 -21.26 35.46 -7.58
N MET A 50 -20.79 35.51 -8.82
CA MET A 50 -20.56 34.30 -9.62
C MET A 50 -19.39 33.46 -9.08
N ASN A 51 -18.32 34.09 -8.60
CA ASN A 51 -17.23 33.39 -7.89
C ASN A 51 -17.72 32.71 -6.60
N PHE A 52 -18.68 33.31 -5.90
CA PHE A 52 -19.32 32.69 -4.74
C PHE A 52 -20.08 31.41 -5.16
N PHE A 53 -20.90 31.45 -6.22
CA PHE A 53 -21.57 30.23 -6.74
C PHE A 53 -20.59 29.17 -7.24
N ALA A 54 -19.50 29.58 -7.91
CA ALA A 54 -18.44 28.66 -8.31
C ALA A 54 -17.84 27.95 -7.10
N SER A 55 -17.59 28.70 -6.01
CA SER A 55 -17.10 28.16 -4.75
C SER A 55 -18.11 27.19 -4.12
N LEU A 56 -19.41 27.51 -4.11
CA LEU A 56 -20.46 26.62 -3.58
C LEU A 56 -20.52 25.29 -4.35
N CYS A 57 -20.34 25.33 -5.67
CA CYS A 57 -20.33 24.15 -6.54
C CYS A 57 -19.00 23.38 -6.50
N SER A 58 -17.94 23.95 -5.95
CA SER A 58 -16.61 23.33 -5.94
C SER A 58 -16.45 22.22 -4.89
N MET A 59 -17.27 22.19 -3.83
CA MET A 59 -17.10 21.24 -2.72
C MET A 59 -17.35 19.79 -3.15
N ALA A 60 -16.44 18.89 -2.80
CA ALA A 60 -16.55 17.46 -3.08
C ALA A 60 -17.63 16.83 -2.18
N LEU A 61 -18.62 16.16 -2.78
CA LEU A 61 -19.70 15.48 -2.06
C LEU A 61 -19.24 14.09 -1.61
N THR A 62 -19.29 13.83 -0.31
CA THR A 62 -19.02 12.54 0.35
C THR A 62 -20.27 12.11 1.12
N PRO A 63 -21.24 11.45 0.47
CA PRO A 63 -22.57 11.21 1.04
C PRO A 63 -22.54 10.30 2.26
N GLU A 64 -21.46 9.55 2.50
CA GLU A 64 -21.31 8.63 3.63
C GLU A 64 -21.40 9.33 5.00
N SER A 65 -21.08 10.63 5.07
CA SER A 65 -21.22 11.42 6.31
C SER A 65 -22.55 12.17 6.33
N PRO A 66 -23.48 11.84 7.24
CA PRO A 66 -24.76 12.56 7.31
C PRO A 66 -24.59 14.04 7.67
N ASN A 67 -23.59 14.36 8.49
CA ASN A 67 -23.37 15.70 9.07
C ASN A 67 -22.27 16.50 8.36
N GLU A 68 -21.29 15.84 7.75
CA GLU A 68 -20.19 16.48 7.01
C GLU A 68 -20.10 15.94 5.58
N PRO A 69 -21.14 16.12 4.74
CA PRO A 69 -21.18 15.55 3.40
C PRO A 69 -20.29 16.30 2.40
N TYR A 70 -19.61 17.38 2.79
CA TYR A 70 -18.83 18.22 1.88
C TYR A 70 -17.41 18.39 2.39
N ARG A 71 -16.45 18.01 1.54
CA ARG A 71 -15.01 18.13 1.77
C ARG A 71 -14.41 19.19 0.84
N PRO A 72 -13.28 19.81 1.23
CA PRO A 72 -12.56 20.69 0.32
C PRO A 72 -12.07 19.88 -0.88
N PHE A 73 -12.19 20.45 -2.08
CA PHE A 73 -11.69 19.86 -3.32
C PHE A 73 -10.16 19.96 -3.46
N ILE A 74 -9.56 21.05 -2.96
CA ILE A 74 -8.11 21.27 -2.95
C ILE A 74 -7.68 21.59 -1.52
N ILE A 75 -6.59 20.94 -1.08
CA ILE A 75 -5.89 21.22 0.16
C ILE A 75 -4.42 21.48 -0.19
N SER A 76 -3.86 22.58 0.29
CA SER A 76 -2.44 22.91 0.26
C SER A 76 -1.92 23.06 1.69
N SER A 77 -0.62 23.20 1.88
CA SER A 77 0.00 23.34 3.22
C SER A 77 -0.59 24.47 4.07
N ASN A 78 -1.04 25.55 3.43
CA ASN A 78 -1.51 26.76 4.12
C ASN A 78 -2.95 27.19 3.76
N SER A 79 -3.64 26.47 2.87
CA SER A 79 -4.99 26.86 2.45
C SER A 79 -5.82 25.67 1.96
N ARG A 80 -7.14 25.85 1.91
CA ARG A 80 -8.07 24.90 1.31
C ARG A 80 -9.16 25.61 0.52
N SER A 81 -9.76 24.91 -0.43
CA SER A 81 -11.02 25.32 -1.04
C SER A 81 -12.18 25.34 -0.02
N MET A 82 -13.29 25.97 -0.41
CA MET A 82 -14.44 26.24 0.45
C MET A 82 -15.08 24.97 1.02
N ILE A 83 -15.62 25.07 2.24
CA ILE A 83 -16.49 24.08 2.90
C ILE A 83 -17.73 24.78 3.48
N PRO A 84 -18.77 24.05 3.93
CA PRO A 84 -19.99 24.67 4.47
C PRO A 84 -19.76 25.60 5.66
N ASP A 85 -18.73 25.36 6.45
CA ASP A 85 -18.41 26.15 7.65
C ASP A 85 -17.90 27.56 7.35
N ASP A 86 -17.46 27.81 6.11
CA ASP A 86 -17.02 29.13 5.66
C ASP A 86 -18.20 30.09 5.39
N LEU A 87 -19.44 29.56 5.34
CA LEU A 87 -20.64 30.36 5.06
C LEU A 87 -21.06 31.20 6.26
N THR A 88 -21.28 32.49 6.00
CA THR A 88 -21.80 33.44 6.98
C THR A 88 -23.32 33.36 7.11
N VAL A 89 -23.89 34.03 8.12
CA VAL A 89 -25.36 34.08 8.29
C VAL A 89 -26.01 34.84 7.14
N GLU A 90 -25.36 35.90 6.65
CA GLU A 90 -25.79 36.70 5.51
C GLU A 90 -25.82 35.88 4.23
N ASP A 91 -24.80 35.03 4.01
CA ASP A 91 -24.77 34.11 2.86
C ASP A 91 -25.96 33.14 2.88
N LEU A 92 -26.30 32.60 4.05
CA LEU A 92 -27.43 31.67 4.18
C LEU A 92 -28.77 32.37 3.95
N ILE A 93 -28.94 33.61 4.41
CA ILE A 93 -30.14 34.42 4.14
C ILE A 93 -30.26 34.68 2.63
N PHE A 94 -29.16 35.04 1.97
CA PHE A 94 -29.15 35.26 0.53
C PHE A 94 -29.50 33.98 -0.24
N ILE A 95 -28.85 32.85 0.06
CA ILE A 95 -29.11 31.56 -0.58
C ILE A 95 -30.58 31.15 -0.43
N GLU A 96 -31.18 31.35 0.73
CA GLU A 96 -32.60 31.03 0.94
C GLU A 96 -33.52 31.94 0.12
N SER A 97 -33.21 33.24 0.05
CA SER A 97 -34.04 34.22 -0.68
C SER A 97 -34.18 33.88 -2.18
N ILE A 98 -33.17 33.23 -2.76
CA ILE A 98 -33.15 32.87 -4.19
C ILE A 98 -33.59 31.43 -4.47
N LEU A 99 -33.68 30.56 -3.45
CA LEU A 99 -33.88 29.12 -3.63
C LEU A 99 -35.16 28.79 -4.42
N GLY A 100 -36.22 29.59 -4.21
CA GLY A 100 -37.50 29.46 -4.91
C GLY A 100 -37.45 29.77 -6.41
N HIS A 101 -36.40 30.46 -6.87
CA HIS A 101 -36.24 30.89 -8.27
C HIS A 101 -35.33 29.97 -9.10
N ILE A 102 -34.80 28.90 -8.49
CA ILE A 102 -33.86 27.99 -9.13
C ILE A 102 -34.58 26.69 -9.47
N ASP A 103 -34.67 26.36 -10.75
CA ASP A 103 -35.28 25.11 -11.24
C ASP A 103 -34.25 24.08 -11.71
N ILE A 104 -32.98 24.44 -11.70
CA ILE A 104 -31.88 23.56 -12.13
C ILE A 104 -31.56 22.58 -10.98
N PRO A 105 -31.82 21.27 -11.13
CA PRO A 105 -31.85 20.34 -9.99
C PRO A 105 -30.55 20.29 -9.18
N LEU A 106 -29.39 20.24 -9.86
CA LEU A 106 -28.09 20.17 -9.18
C LEU A 106 -27.79 21.43 -8.35
N LEU A 107 -28.02 22.61 -8.92
CA LEU A 107 -27.80 23.87 -8.21
C LEU A 107 -28.78 24.01 -7.04
N LYS A 108 -30.07 23.75 -7.28
CA LYS A 108 -31.12 23.81 -6.26
C LYS A 108 -30.81 22.88 -5.08
N ALA A 109 -30.40 21.64 -5.37
CA ALA A 109 -30.02 20.67 -4.35
C ALA A 109 -28.79 21.12 -3.55
N ARG A 110 -27.75 21.65 -4.20
CA ARG A 110 -26.54 22.13 -3.51
C ARG A 110 -26.87 23.23 -2.51
N LEU A 111 -27.63 24.22 -2.94
CA LEU A 111 -28.03 25.35 -2.11
C LEU A 111 -28.94 24.91 -0.96
N ALA A 112 -29.92 24.05 -1.23
CA ALA A 112 -30.80 23.51 -0.20
C ALA A 112 -30.04 22.65 0.83
N ASP A 113 -29.05 21.85 0.42
CA ASP A 113 -28.28 21.02 1.34
C ASP A 113 -27.39 21.88 2.25
N LEU A 114 -26.77 22.95 1.71
CA LEU A 114 -26.02 23.91 2.52
C LEU A 114 -26.92 24.61 3.56
N LEU A 115 -28.15 24.98 3.19
CA LEU A 115 -29.13 25.51 4.13
C LEU A 115 -29.53 24.45 5.18
N TRP A 116 -29.75 23.20 4.79
CA TRP A 116 -30.04 22.10 5.73
C TRP A 116 -28.91 21.90 6.76
N LEU A 117 -27.66 21.99 6.32
CA LEU A 117 -26.48 21.79 7.16
C LEU A 117 -26.24 22.97 8.10
N ARG A 118 -26.26 24.20 7.60
CA ARG A 118 -25.77 25.38 8.32
C ARG A 118 -26.85 26.29 8.88
N LYS A 119 -28.01 26.42 8.23
CA LYS A 119 -29.07 27.33 8.69
C LYS A 119 -29.71 26.82 9.99
N ARG A 120 -29.98 27.75 10.91
CA ARG A 120 -30.68 27.48 12.18
C ARG A 120 -31.89 28.44 12.35
N PRO A 121 -33.03 27.96 12.90
CA PRO A 121 -33.34 26.56 13.17
C PRO A 121 -33.39 25.71 11.88
N LYS A 122 -33.18 24.40 12.00
CA LYS A 122 -33.23 23.50 10.83
C LYS A 122 -34.64 23.47 10.25
N SER A 123 -34.74 23.52 8.92
CA SER A 123 -36.00 23.33 8.18
C SER A 123 -35.95 22.01 7.43
N VAL A 124 -36.90 21.10 7.72
CA VAL A 124 -37.04 19.81 7.04
C VAL A 124 -37.35 20.00 5.54
N GLU A 125 -37.97 21.11 5.16
CA GLU A 125 -38.25 21.42 3.76
C GLU A 125 -36.97 21.56 2.93
N HIS A 126 -35.87 22.06 3.50
CA HIS A 126 -34.59 22.08 2.78
C HIS A 126 -34.12 20.67 2.42
N ALA A 127 -34.18 19.71 3.35
CA ALA A 127 -33.84 18.32 3.06
C ALA A 127 -34.75 17.71 1.98
N ARG A 128 -36.06 18.01 2.01
CA ARG A 128 -37.01 17.56 0.97
C ARG A 128 -36.72 18.15 -0.41
N ILE A 129 -36.29 19.42 -0.47
CA ILE A 129 -35.85 20.05 -1.73
C ILE A 129 -34.63 19.32 -2.29
N VAL A 130 -33.65 18.97 -1.45
CA VAL A 130 -32.48 18.19 -1.89
C VAL A 130 -32.90 16.83 -2.44
N ILE A 131 -33.72 16.09 -1.67
CA ILE A 131 -34.20 14.76 -2.07
C ILE A 131 -34.92 14.84 -3.41
N SER A 132 -35.97 15.67 -3.53
CA SER A 132 -36.74 15.81 -4.76
C SER A 132 -35.90 16.25 -5.96
N SER A 133 -34.94 17.14 -5.76
CA SER A 133 -34.05 17.64 -6.81
C SER A 133 -33.06 16.57 -7.29
N TYR A 134 -32.52 15.73 -6.39
CA TYR A 134 -31.70 14.59 -6.79
C TYR A 134 -32.51 13.45 -7.40
N LEU A 135 -33.74 13.20 -6.94
CA LEU A 135 -34.64 12.24 -7.58
C LEU A 135 -35.06 12.69 -8.98
N ALA A 136 -35.03 13.98 -9.31
CA ALA A 136 -35.29 14.45 -10.67
C ALA A 136 -34.20 14.03 -11.68
N LEU A 137 -33.02 13.61 -11.22
CA LEU A 137 -31.95 13.16 -12.10
C LEU A 137 -32.27 11.78 -12.70
N PRO A 138 -31.93 11.53 -13.98
CA PRO A 138 -32.08 10.21 -14.58
C PRO A 138 -31.03 9.22 -14.04
N ILE A 139 -31.36 7.92 -14.04
CA ILE A 139 -30.41 6.83 -13.75
C ILE A 139 -29.93 6.27 -15.10
N THR A 140 -28.93 6.92 -15.68
CA THR A 140 -28.30 6.54 -16.94
C THR A 140 -26.78 6.47 -16.76
N SER A 141 -26.10 5.69 -17.60
CA SER A 141 -24.63 5.60 -17.63
C SER A 141 -23.95 6.97 -17.67
N GLU A 142 -24.43 7.85 -18.56
CA GLU A 142 -23.96 9.21 -18.71
C GLU A 142 -24.10 10.01 -17.40
N GLN A 143 -25.27 9.99 -16.76
CA GLN A 143 -25.47 10.80 -15.56
C GLN A 143 -24.75 10.22 -14.34
N TRP A 144 -24.62 8.89 -14.28
CA TRP A 144 -23.93 8.22 -13.19
C TRP A 144 -22.45 8.57 -13.15
N THR A 145 -21.79 8.50 -14.30
CA THR A 145 -20.36 8.84 -14.46
C THR A 145 -20.05 10.31 -14.20
N LYS A 146 -21.04 11.19 -14.32
CA LYS A 146 -20.94 12.64 -14.03
C LYS A 146 -21.19 13.00 -12.55
N GLY A 147 -21.19 12.03 -11.65
CA GLY A 147 -21.42 12.23 -10.21
C GLY A 147 -22.88 12.09 -9.78
N GLY A 148 -23.76 11.63 -10.67
CA GLY A 148 -25.16 11.32 -10.33
C GLY A 148 -25.27 10.28 -9.21
N GLN A 149 -24.34 9.31 -9.15
CA GLN A 149 -24.25 8.33 -8.06
C GLN A 149 -24.29 9.00 -6.68
N LEU A 150 -23.41 9.98 -6.46
CA LEU A 150 -23.26 10.64 -5.16
C LEU A 150 -24.51 11.45 -4.80
N CYS A 151 -25.19 12.01 -5.80
CA CYS A 151 -26.47 12.71 -5.63
C CYS A 151 -27.56 11.75 -5.12
N TRP A 152 -27.67 10.58 -5.75
CA TRP A 152 -28.61 9.54 -5.32
C TRP A 152 -28.29 9.01 -3.91
N GLU A 153 -27.02 8.74 -3.63
CA GLU A 153 -26.60 8.29 -2.29
C GLU A 153 -26.90 9.35 -1.21
N ARG A 154 -26.68 10.64 -1.50
CA ARG A 154 -27.05 11.73 -0.58
C ARG A 154 -28.56 11.81 -0.36
N ALA A 155 -29.37 11.61 -1.41
CA ALA A 155 -30.81 11.56 -1.28
C ALA A 155 -31.28 10.41 -0.36
N ILE A 156 -30.65 9.24 -0.44
CA ILE A 156 -30.92 8.10 0.45
C ILE A 156 -30.61 8.48 1.91
N VAL A 157 -29.42 9.03 2.16
CA VAL A 157 -28.99 9.43 3.52
C VAL A 157 -29.94 10.46 4.12
N LEU A 158 -30.32 11.48 3.36
CA LEU A 158 -31.28 12.48 3.82
C LEU A 158 -32.66 11.89 4.07
N SER A 159 -33.14 11.00 3.20
CA SER A 159 -34.45 10.35 3.36
C SER A 159 -34.51 9.55 4.66
N PHE A 160 -33.45 8.80 5.00
CA PHE A 160 -33.34 8.14 6.31
C PHE A 160 -33.27 9.15 7.46
N GLN A 161 -32.47 10.22 7.32
CA GLN A 161 -32.27 11.22 8.37
C GLN A 161 -33.58 11.93 8.78
N ILE A 162 -34.46 12.22 7.80
CA ILE A 162 -35.75 12.88 8.05
C ILE A 162 -36.93 11.90 8.15
N LYS A 163 -36.67 10.59 8.05
CA LYS A 163 -37.69 9.52 8.05
C LYS A 163 -38.73 9.68 6.92
N ASP A 164 -38.29 10.09 5.74
CA ASP A 164 -39.13 10.15 4.54
C ASP A 164 -39.21 8.77 3.86
N PHE A 165 -40.09 7.93 4.38
CA PHE A 165 -40.30 6.57 3.87
C PHE A 165 -40.85 6.54 2.45
N THR A 166 -41.60 7.55 2.03
CA THR A 166 -42.13 7.64 0.65
C THR A 166 -40.99 7.76 -0.34
N SER A 167 -40.04 8.67 -0.09
CA SER A 167 -38.85 8.83 -0.95
C SER A 167 -37.97 7.58 -0.94
N ILE A 168 -37.83 6.89 0.20
CA ILE A 168 -37.09 5.62 0.29
C ILE A 168 -37.68 4.57 -0.66
N GLU A 169 -39.00 4.37 -0.65
CA GLU A 169 -39.65 3.38 -1.51
C GLU A 169 -39.55 3.74 -3.00
N ILE A 170 -39.63 5.04 -3.35
CA ILE A 170 -39.38 5.50 -4.73
C ILE A 170 -37.95 5.18 -5.17
N ILE A 171 -36.96 5.42 -4.29
CA ILE A 171 -35.56 5.14 -4.62
C ILE A 171 -35.33 3.63 -4.79
N LYS A 172 -35.88 2.81 -3.88
CA LYS A 172 -35.82 1.35 -3.99
C LYS A 172 -36.37 0.87 -5.34
N GLN A 173 -37.58 1.30 -5.69
CA GLN A 173 -38.21 0.94 -6.97
C GLN A 173 -37.31 1.31 -8.16
N ARG A 174 -36.83 2.56 -8.22
CA ARG A 174 -36.01 3.03 -9.35
C ARG A 174 -34.66 2.33 -9.45
N PHE A 175 -34.04 1.98 -8.32
CA PHE A 175 -32.80 1.22 -8.30
C PHE A 175 -33.03 -0.23 -8.76
N THR A 176 -34.10 -0.87 -8.32
CA THR A 176 -34.48 -2.21 -8.80
C THR A 176 -34.78 -2.21 -10.29
N GLU A 177 -35.54 -1.24 -10.80
CA GLU A 177 -35.80 -1.08 -12.24
C GLU A 177 -34.50 -0.88 -13.02
N ALA A 178 -33.60 0.00 -12.54
CA ALA A 178 -32.32 0.26 -13.19
C ALA A 178 -31.43 -1.00 -13.29
N LEU A 179 -31.47 -1.90 -12.31
CA LEU A 179 -30.73 -3.17 -12.36
C LEU A 179 -31.20 -4.09 -13.50
N THR A 180 -32.43 -3.93 -14.00
CA THR A 180 -32.96 -4.74 -15.12
C THR A 180 -32.57 -4.19 -16.50
N LEU A 181 -32.10 -2.94 -16.59
CA LEU A 181 -31.78 -2.26 -17.86
C LEU A 181 -30.40 -2.64 -18.38
N SER A 182 -30.21 -2.78 -19.69
CA SER A 182 -28.89 -2.98 -20.30
C SER A 182 -28.12 -1.66 -20.42
N TYR A 183 -26.82 -1.69 -20.15
CA TYR A 183 -25.92 -0.53 -20.20
C TYR A 183 -24.67 -0.87 -21.01
N GLU A 184 -24.83 -1.00 -22.33
CA GLU A 184 -23.73 -1.38 -23.24
C GLU A 184 -22.58 -0.37 -23.23
N ASP A 185 -22.89 0.90 -23.01
CA ASP A 185 -21.92 2.00 -22.93
C ASP A 185 -21.17 2.05 -21.59
N PHE A 186 -21.72 1.44 -20.54
CA PHE A 186 -21.09 1.37 -19.21
C PHE A 186 -21.41 0.04 -18.51
N PRO A 187 -20.69 -1.05 -18.83
CA PRO A 187 -20.95 -2.40 -18.30
C PRO A 187 -20.90 -2.52 -16.76
N LEU A 188 -20.24 -1.57 -16.09
CA LEU A 188 -20.14 -1.48 -14.63
C LEU A 188 -21.36 -0.83 -13.97
N MET A 189 -22.32 -0.29 -14.73
CA MET A 189 -23.45 0.48 -14.19
C MET A 189 -24.24 -0.30 -13.14
N ARG A 190 -24.66 -1.54 -13.44
CA ARG A 190 -25.46 -2.35 -12.51
C ARG A 190 -24.66 -2.71 -11.25
N TYR A 191 -23.38 -3.05 -11.40
CA TYR A 191 -22.46 -3.23 -10.28
C TYR A 191 -22.41 -1.97 -9.39
N ARG A 192 -22.26 -0.77 -9.98
CA ARG A 192 -22.20 0.49 -9.23
C ARG A 192 -23.49 0.80 -8.49
N ILE A 193 -24.64 0.50 -9.08
CA ILE A 193 -25.94 0.60 -8.38
C ILE A 193 -25.96 -0.35 -7.18
N GLY A 194 -25.54 -1.61 -7.36
CA GLY A 194 -25.40 -2.59 -6.28
C GLY A 194 -24.48 -2.11 -5.15
N GLU A 195 -23.37 -1.47 -5.49
CA GLU A 195 -22.43 -0.88 -4.55
C GLU A 195 -23.08 0.26 -3.73
N SER A 196 -23.82 1.16 -4.40
CA SER A 196 -24.59 2.22 -3.73
C SER A 196 -25.66 1.65 -2.80
N ILE A 197 -26.38 0.60 -3.21
CA ILE A 197 -27.35 -0.12 -2.36
C ILE A 197 -26.68 -0.65 -1.10
N ASN A 198 -25.54 -1.33 -1.27
CA ASN A 198 -24.81 -1.91 -0.15
C ASN A 198 -24.29 -0.82 0.81
N ARG A 199 -23.68 0.24 0.29
CA ARG A 199 -23.05 1.31 1.09
C ARG A 199 -24.06 2.11 1.90
N THR A 200 -25.20 2.43 1.31
CA THR A 200 -26.27 3.23 1.95
C THR A 200 -27.20 2.39 2.83
N ASN A 201 -27.08 1.07 2.78
CA ASN A 201 -27.97 0.14 3.47
C ASN A 201 -29.45 0.33 3.11
N LEU A 202 -29.74 0.74 1.87
CA LEU A 202 -31.07 1.14 1.40
C LEU A 202 -32.16 0.10 1.67
N PHE A 203 -31.83 -1.19 1.52
CA PHE A 203 -32.77 -2.31 1.70
C PHE A 203 -32.62 -3.02 3.06
N GLY A 204 -31.73 -2.56 3.94
CA GLY A 204 -31.44 -3.26 5.19
C GLY A 204 -31.05 -4.72 4.95
N ASN A 205 -31.85 -5.65 5.45
CA ASN A 205 -31.65 -7.10 5.27
C ASN A 205 -32.39 -7.68 4.05
N GLU A 206 -33.31 -6.93 3.42
CA GLU A 206 -34.12 -7.39 2.28
C GLU A 206 -33.34 -7.26 0.95
N THR A 207 -32.19 -7.93 0.90
CA THR A 207 -31.19 -7.75 -0.18
C THR A 207 -30.98 -9.01 -1.00
N ASP A 208 -31.68 -10.10 -0.71
CA ASP A 208 -31.53 -11.41 -1.33
C ASP A 208 -31.82 -11.41 -2.84
N ALA A 209 -32.90 -10.76 -3.27
CA ALA A 209 -33.27 -10.67 -4.68
C ALA A 209 -32.27 -9.82 -5.49
N ILE A 210 -31.78 -8.73 -4.87
CA ILE A 210 -30.79 -7.83 -5.48
C ILE A 210 -29.45 -8.53 -5.61
N ALA A 211 -29.02 -9.22 -4.56
CA ALA A 211 -27.82 -10.02 -4.54
C ALA A 211 -27.87 -11.12 -5.61
N GLN A 212 -29.02 -11.78 -5.78
CA GLN A 212 -29.20 -12.78 -6.83
C GLN A 212 -29.07 -12.19 -8.23
N THR A 213 -29.74 -11.07 -8.48
CA THR A 213 -29.70 -10.41 -9.78
C THR A 213 -28.26 -10.04 -10.14
N LEU A 214 -27.51 -9.45 -9.20
CA LEU A 214 -26.10 -9.11 -9.41
C LEU A 214 -25.21 -10.33 -9.60
N PHE A 215 -25.48 -11.42 -8.87
CA PHE A 215 -24.77 -12.69 -9.02
C PHE A 215 -24.96 -13.27 -10.42
N GLU A 216 -26.20 -13.35 -10.90
CA GLU A 216 -26.55 -13.86 -12.23
C GLU A 216 -25.90 -13.03 -13.34
N ILE A 217 -25.97 -11.69 -13.23
CA ILE A 217 -25.29 -10.79 -14.16
C ILE A 217 -23.78 -11.08 -14.18
N GLY A 218 -23.16 -11.22 -13.00
CA GLY A 218 -21.76 -11.59 -12.90
C GLY A 218 -21.47 -12.92 -13.60
N ASP A 219 -22.28 -13.94 -13.35
CA ASP A 219 -22.11 -15.28 -13.88
C ASP A 219 -22.27 -15.33 -15.42
N GLU A 220 -23.15 -14.53 -16.00
CA GLU A 220 -23.40 -14.42 -17.44
C GLU A 220 -22.30 -13.67 -18.21
N ILE A 221 -21.47 -12.85 -17.53
CA ILE A 221 -20.37 -12.14 -18.20
C ILE A 221 -19.44 -13.16 -18.85
N THR A 222 -19.40 -13.11 -20.18
CA THR A 222 -18.43 -13.82 -21.02
C THR A 222 -17.14 -13.03 -21.03
N VAL A 223 -16.01 -13.72 -20.86
CA VAL A 223 -14.68 -13.11 -20.89
C VAL A 223 -14.07 -13.34 -22.27
N PRO A 224 -13.92 -12.29 -23.10
CA PRO A 224 -13.19 -12.41 -24.35
C PRO A 224 -11.71 -12.66 -24.06
N GLU A 225 -11.03 -13.40 -24.95
CA GLU A 225 -9.59 -13.69 -24.84
C GLU A 225 -8.71 -12.44 -24.74
N THR A 226 -9.20 -11.30 -25.22
CA THR A 226 -8.43 -10.06 -25.37
C THR A 226 -8.64 -9.02 -24.26
N ILE A 227 -9.54 -9.25 -23.30
CA ILE A 227 -9.96 -8.22 -22.32
C ILE A 227 -9.86 -8.75 -20.88
N SER A 228 -8.70 -8.58 -20.24
CA SER A 228 -8.52 -8.89 -18.79
C SER A 228 -9.51 -8.12 -17.89
N LEU A 229 -9.96 -6.93 -18.31
CA LEU A 229 -10.94 -6.15 -17.55
C LEU A 229 -12.26 -6.91 -17.30
N ALA A 230 -12.63 -7.84 -18.17
CA ALA A 230 -13.87 -8.63 -18.00
C ALA A 230 -13.81 -9.53 -16.75
N PHE A 231 -12.65 -10.12 -16.43
CA PHE A 231 -12.46 -10.89 -15.20
C PHE A 231 -12.64 -10.02 -13.95
N HIS A 232 -12.05 -8.82 -13.95
CA HIS A 232 -12.21 -7.85 -12.87
C HIS A 232 -13.67 -7.43 -12.67
N ILE A 233 -14.38 -7.12 -13.77
CA ILE A 233 -15.81 -6.78 -13.71
C ILE A 233 -16.61 -7.94 -13.12
N LYS A 234 -16.41 -9.17 -13.61
CA LYS A 234 -17.08 -10.38 -13.12
C LYS A 234 -16.89 -10.58 -11.62
N ARG A 235 -15.65 -10.48 -11.12
CA ARG A 235 -15.37 -10.53 -9.67
C ARG A 235 -16.07 -9.44 -8.89
N SER A 236 -16.13 -8.22 -9.43
CA SER A 236 -16.78 -7.09 -8.76
C SER A 236 -18.26 -7.36 -8.48
N TYR A 237 -18.98 -7.99 -9.41
CA TYR A 237 -20.36 -8.45 -9.22
C TYR A 237 -20.47 -9.50 -8.10
N PHE A 238 -19.59 -10.50 -8.07
CA PHE A 238 -19.61 -11.50 -7.02
C PHE A 238 -19.30 -10.92 -5.64
N ILE A 239 -18.36 -9.98 -5.53
CA ILE A 239 -18.00 -9.31 -4.27
C ILE A 239 -19.18 -8.52 -3.70
N VAL A 240 -19.89 -7.74 -4.53
CA VAL A 240 -21.05 -7.00 -4.04
C VAL A 240 -22.22 -7.94 -3.69
N SER A 241 -22.43 -9.00 -4.48
CA SER A 241 -23.45 -10.02 -4.20
C SER A 241 -23.19 -10.75 -2.90
N GLU A 242 -21.94 -11.12 -2.62
CA GLU A 242 -21.52 -11.75 -1.37
C GLU A 242 -21.88 -10.87 -0.15
N LYS A 243 -21.55 -9.57 -0.21
CA LYS A 243 -21.85 -8.61 0.86
C LYS A 243 -23.36 -8.49 1.10
N LEU A 244 -24.14 -8.45 0.03
CA LEU A 244 -25.60 -8.36 0.11
C LEU A 244 -26.22 -9.68 0.63
N PHE A 245 -25.78 -10.86 0.17
CA PHE A 245 -26.23 -12.14 0.73
C PHE A 245 -25.92 -12.26 2.22
N LYS A 246 -24.75 -11.80 2.67
CA LYS A 246 -24.42 -11.75 4.10
C LYS A 246 -25.40 -10.86 4.89
N LYS A 247 -25.82 -9.71 4.35
CA LYS A 247 -26.86 -8.86 4.97
C LYS A 247 -28.23 -9.55 5.02
N ALA A 248 -28.59 -10.27 3.97
CA ALA A 248 -29.78 -11.11 3.92
C ALA A 248 -29.71 -12.37 4.80
N LYS A 249 -28.54 -12.66 5.41
CA LYS A 249 -28.26 -13.88 6.17
C LYS A 249 -28.31 -15.17 5.32
N GLU A 250 -28.11 -15.04 4.02
CA GLU A 250 -28.05 -16.11 3.02
C GLU A 250 -26.61 -16.65 2.89
N TYR A 251 -26.08 -17.25 3.96
CA TYR A 251 -24.65 -17.58 4.06
C TYR A 251 -24.16 -18.56 3.00
N ASN A 252 -24.94 -19.57 2.63
CA ASN A 252 -24.57 -20.55 1.60
C ASN A 252 -24.37 -19.89 0.22
N ARG A 253 -25.19 -18.88 -0.09
CA ARG A 253 -25.09 -18.11 -1.35
C ARG A 253 -23.90 -17.16 -1.31
N ALA A 254 -23.61 -16.56 -0.14
CA ALA A 254 -22.38 -15.81 0.05
C ALA A 254 -21.13 -16.69 -0.13
N ILE A 255 -21.14 -17.93 0.37
CA ILE A 255 -20.05 -18.90 0.16
C ILE A 255 -19.91 -19.22 -1.34
N THR A 256 -21.03 -19.41 -2.05
CA THR A 256 -21.01 -19.62 -3.51
C THR A 256 -20.36 -18.44 -4.25
N CYS A 257 -20.65 -17.19 -3.85
CA CYS A 257 -19.94 -16.02 -4.39
C CYS A 257 -18.42 -16.09 -4.12
N GLN A 258 -18.02 -16.46 -2.91
CA GLN A 258 -16.61 -16.57 -2.53
C GLN A 258 -15.86 -17.61 -3.39
N VAL A 259 -16.51 -18.75 -3.65
CA VAL A 259 -15.98 -19.79 -4.56
C VAL A 259 -15.87 -19.25 -5.98
N ARG A 260 -16.90 -18.56 -6.49
CA ARG A 260 -16.88 -17.95 -7.84
C ARG A 260 -15.79 -16.89 -8.00
N ILE A 261 -15.50 -16.11 -6.96
CA ILE A 261 -14.39 -15.15 -6.95
C ILE A 261 -13.07 -15.90 -7.16
N ALA A 262 -12.85 -16.97 -6.40
CA ALA A 262 -11.63 -17.78 -6.49
C ALA A 262 -11.48 -18.44 -7.87
N GLU A 263 -12.54 -19.05 -8.39
CA GLU A 263 -12.57 -19.65 -9.74
C GLU A 263 -12.29 -18.62 -10.85
N THR A 264 -12.75 -17.38 -10.67
CA THR A 264 -12.49 -16.30 -11.63
C THR A 264 -11.02 -15.90 -11.64
N PHE A 265 -10.34 -15.91 -10.49
CA PHE A 265 -8.89 -15.69 -10.43
C PHE A 265 -8.10 -16.83 -11.07
N VAL A 266 -8.48 -18.09 -10.83
CA VAL A 266 -7.85 -19.26 -11.49
C VAL A 266 -7.94 -19.13 -13.02
N LYS A 267 -9.13 -18.84 -13.55
CA LYS A 267 -9.31 -18.67 -15.00
C LYS A 267 -8.52 -17.49 -15.57
N GLU A 268 -8.38 -16.41 -14.81
CA GLU A 268 -7.55 -15.29 -15.25
C GLU A 268 -6.06 -15.68 -15.26
N ALA A 269 -5.59 -16.42 -14.26
CA ALA A 269 -4.24 -16.95 -14.23
C ALA A 269 -3.97 -17.87 -15.43
N GLU A 270 -4.89 -18.78 -15.74
CA GLU A 270 -4.84 -19.65 -16.92
C GLU A 270 -4.80 -18.83 -18.22
N GLN A 271 -5.59 -17.74 -18.32
CA GLN A 271 -5.57 -16.85 -19.48
C GLN A 271 -4.20 -16.19 -19.68
N GLN A 272 -3.54 -15.77 -18.60
CA GLN A 272 -2.19 -15.18 -18.69
C GLN A 272 -1.13 -16.17 -19.18
N LEU A 273 -1.39 -17.47 -19.03
CA LEU A 273 -0.54 -18.53 -19.59
C LEU A 273 -0.93 -18.89 -21.02
N SER A 274 -2.20 -18.69 -21.40
CA SER A 274 -2.72 -18.99 -22.74
C SER A 274 -2.72 -17.74 -23.62
N GLY A 275 -1.65 -17.53 -24.38
CA GLY A 275 -1.56 -16.44 -25.35
C GLY A 275 -0.25 -16.46 -26.13
N GLU A 276 -0.09 -15.53 -27.08
CA GLU A 276 1.16 -15.39 -27.85
C GLU A 276 2.34 -14.99 -26.95
N ASN A 277 2.08 -14.27 -25.85
CA ASN A 277 3.08 -13.85 -24.87
C ASN A 277 2.62 -14.28 -23.46
N PRO A 278 2.86 -15.54 -23.06
CA PRO A 278 2.58 -16.00 -21.71
C PRO A 278 3.27 -15.14 -20.66
N ASN A 279 2.58 -14.81 -19.58
CA ASN A 279 3.12 -14.06 -18.46
C ASN A 279 2.98 -14.86 -17.15
N PRO A 280 3.91 -15.80 -16.87
CA PRO A 280 3.85 -16.63 -15.67
C PRO A 280 3.88 -15.81 -14.38
N GLY A 281 4.55 -14.64 -14.36
CA GLY A 281 4.59 -13.76 -13.20
C GLY A 281 3.22 -13.18 -12.83
N VAL A 282 2.46 -12.72 -13.83
CA VAL A 282 1.08 -12.23 -13.62
C VAL A 282 0.13 -13.40 -13.36
N ALA A 283 0.33 -14.56 -14.00
CA ALA A 283 -0.44 -15.76 -13.67
C ALA A 283 -0.25 -16.18 -12.21
N ASN A 284 1.00 -16.14 -11.72
CA ASN A 284 1.36 -16.49 -10.35
C ASN A 284 0.61 -15.63 -9.32
N SER A 285 0.56 -14.31 -9.54
CA SER A 285 -0.17 -13.41 -8.65
C SER A 285 -1.67 -13.70 -8.61
N PHE A 286 -2.29 -14.03 -9.75
CA PHE A 286 -3.70 -14.44 -9.78
C PHE A 286 -3.95 -15.81 -9.12
N TYR A 287 -3.02 -16.77 -9.23
CA TYR A 287 -3.12 -18.02 -8.47
C TYR A 287 -3.02 -17.78 -6.95
N GLU A 288 -2.15 -16.88 -6.50
CA GLU A 288 -2.09 -16.49 -5.09
C GLU A 288 -3.39 -15.80 -4.63
N ASP A 289 -3.98 -14.92 -5.44
CA ASP A 289 -5.29 -14.31 -5.14
C ASP A 289 -6.40 -15.37 -5.06
N ALA A 290 -6.38 -16.37 -5.96
CA ALA A 290 -7.28 -17.51 -5.90
C ALA A 290 -7.10 -18.32 -4.60
N LEU A 291 -5.85 -18.58 -4.19
CA LEU A 291 -5.52 -19.27 -2.94
C LEU A 291 -6.12 -18.52 -1.73
N GLN A 292 -5.94 -17.21 -1.65
CA GLN A 292 -6.51 -16.38 -0.59
C GLN A 292 -8.04 -16.37 -0.63
N ALA A 293 -8.63 -16.33 -1.81
CA ALA A 293 -10.08 -16.40 -1.97
C ALA A 293 -10.65 -17.75 -1.52
N TYR A 294 -10.01 -18.88 -1.85
CA TYR A 294 -10.44 -20.21 -1.37
C TYR A 294 -10.27 -20.37 0.14
N ARG A 295 -9.19 -19.83 0.74
CA ARG A 295 -8.97 -19.89 2.20
C ARG A 295 -10.07 -19.18 3.01
N LYS A 296 -10.76 -18.20 2.42
CA LYS A 296 -11.92 -17.53 3.04
C LYS A 296 -13.19 -18.39 3.07
N VAL A 297 -13.25 -19.51 2.35
CA VAL A 297 -14.35 -20.47 2.44
C VAL A 297 -14.28 -21.18 3.81
N PRO A 298 -15.37 -21.17 4.61
CA PRO A 298 -15.37 -21.77 5.94
C PRO A 298 -15.07 -23.27 5.90
N GLN A 299 -14.28 -23.77 6.86
CA GLN A 299 -13.83 -25.16 6.91
C GLN A 299 -14.98 -26.19 6.81
N ALA A 300 -16.14 -25.88 7.39
CA ALA A 300 -17.30 -26.77 7.39
C ALA A 300 -17.88 -27.00 5.99
N ASP A 301 -17.72 -26.04 5.08
CA ASP A 301 -18.34 -26.04 3.75
C ASP A 301 -17.34 -26.42 2.63
N ARG A 302 -16.05 -26.56 2.95
CA ARG A 302 -15.00 -26.82 1.96
C ARG A 302 -15.18 -28.12 1.19
N ALA A 303 -15.69 -29.15 1.86
CA ALA A 303 -15.95 -30.46 1.24
C ALA A 303 -17.00 -30.37 0.11
N GLU A 304 -18.03 -29.54 0.24
CA GLU A 304 -19.08 -29.38 -0.78
C GLU A 304 -18.53 -28.81 -2.10
N TYR A 305 -17.55 -27.91 -2.01
CA TYR A 305 -16.97 -27.22 -3.17
C TYR A 305 -15.60 -27.78 -3.59
N ASN A 306 -15.20 -28.92 -3.02
CA ASN A 306 -13.90 -29.57 -3.25
C ASN A 306 -12.71 -28.60 -3.08
N VAL A 307 -12.77 -27.76 -2.03
CA VAL A 307 -11.79 -26.68 -1.83
C VAL A 307 -10.40 -27.24 -1.52
N GLU A 308 -10.28 -28.32 -0.75
CA GLU A 308 -8.99 -28.92 -0.41
C GLU A 308 -8.19 -29.32 -1.68
N HIS A 309 -8.83 -30.02 -2.61
CA HIS A 309 -8.19 -30.40 -3.87
C HIS A 309 -7.79 -29.18 -4.71
N LYS A 310 -8.67 -28.17 -4.80
CA LYS A 310 -8.39 -26.94 -5.53
C LYS A 310 -7.23 -26.15 -4.90
N LEU A 311 -7.10 -26.16 -3.57
CA LEU A 311 -5.96 -25.56 -2.88
C LEU A 311 -4.67 -26.29 -3.23
N GLU A 312 -4.66 -27.63 -3.23
CA GLU A 312 -3.50 -28.42 -3.65
C GLU A 312 -3.09 -28.11 -5.09
N GLU A 313 -4.04 -28.07 -6.03
CA GLU A 313 -3.79 -27.72 -7.44
C GLU A 313 -3.22 -26.30 -7.59
N ILE A 314 -3.79 -25.32 -6.87
CA ILE A 314 -3.32 -23.94 -6.90
C ILE A 314 -1.92 -23.82 -6.30
N GLU A 315 -1.63 -24.50 -5.19
CA GLU A 315 -0.30 -24.48 -4.57
C GLU A 315 0.77 -25.04 -5.54
N GLN A 316 0.46 -26.10 -6.28
CA GLN A 316 1.35 -26.61 -7.34
C GLN A 316 1.48 -25.63 -8.51
N ALA A 317 0.39 -24.97 -8.92
CA ALA A 317 0.41 -23.97 -9.98
C ALA A 317 1.25 -22.75 -9.60
N ILE A 318 1.18 -22.28 -8.34
CA ILE A 318 2.02 -21.22 -7.79
C ILE A 318 3.49 -21.62 -7.87
N LEU A 319 3.87 -22.82 -7.42
CA LEU A 319 5.28 -23.26 -7.50
C LEU A 319 5.78 -23.29 -8.95
N ARG A 320 5.01 -23.88 -9.87
CA ARG A 320 5.37 -23.97 -11.29
C ARG A 320 5.52 -22.58 -11.93
N THR A 321 4.50 -21.73 -11.82
CA THR A 321 4.50 -20.41 -12.46
C THR A 321 5.51 -19.46 -11.83
N GLY A 322 5.84 -19.63 -10.54
CA GLY A 322 6.89 -18.87 -9.88
C GLY A 322 8.27 -19.18 -10.46
N ALA A 323 8.58 -20.46 -10.67
CA ALA A 323 9.80 -20.89 -11.33
C ALA A 323 9.89 -20.37 -12.79
N GLU A 324 8.81 -20.51 -13.56
CA GLU A 324 8.73 -19.97 -14.93
C GLU A 324 8.86 -18.43 -14.96
N ALA A 325 8.33 -17.72 -13.96
CA ALA A 325 8.45 -16.27 -13.86
C ALA A 325 9.90 -15.84 -13.61
N LEU A 326 10.63 -16.58 -12.76
CA LEU A 326 12.03 -16.34 -12.48
C LEU A 326 12.90 -16.50 -13.74
N GLU A 327 12.64 -17.54 -14.55
CA GLU A 327 13.32 -17.77 -15.82
C GLU A 327 13.07 -16.65 -16.85
N ASN A 328 11.90 -16.02 -16.80
CA ASN A 328 11.50 -14.93 -17.71
C ASN A 328 11.85 -13.53 -17.20
N MET A 329 12.58 -13.41 -16.08
CA MET A 329 13.04 -12.10 -15.60
C MET A 329 14.10 -11.51 -16.53
N HIS A 330 13.94 -10.24 -16.89
CA HIS A 330 14.95 -9.50 -17.60
C HIS A 330 15.93 -8.84 -16.64
N GLU A 331 17.21 -9.15 -16.79
CA GLU A 331 18.28 -8.48 -16.06
C GLU A 331 18.45 -7.05 -16.58
N ILE A 332 18.40 -6.06 -15.68
CA ILE A 332 18.75 -4.68 -15.97
C ILE A 332 20.09 -4.40 -15.30
N GLN A 333 21.14 -4.24 -16.11
CA GLN A 333 22.46 -3.90 -15.61
C GLN A 333 22.64 -2.37 -15.57
N THR A 334 23.09 -1.86 -14.42
CA THR A 334 23.53 -0.47 -14.30
C THR A 334 24.93 -0.29 -14.88
N THR A 335 25.30 0.93 -15.21
CA THR A 335 26.67 1.27 -15.65
C THR A 335 27.70 0.81 -14.61
N SER A 336 28.78 0.19 -15.06
CA SER A 336 29.87 -0.26 -14.18
C SER A 336 30.48 0.93 -13.42
N ILE A 337 30.62 0.79 -12.10
CA ILE A 337 31.24 1.79 -11.24
C ILE A 337 32.74 1.46 -11.11
N ASP A 338 33.61 2.42 -11.41
CA ASP A 338 35.05 2.27 -11.16
C ASP A 338 35.38 2.51 -9.69
N LEU A 339 35.73 1.43 -8.99
CA LEU A 339 36.08 1.43 -7.57
C LEU A 339 37.58 1.58 -7.29
N SER A 340 38.42 1.79 -8.32
CA SER A 340 39.89 1.79 -8.18
C SER A 340 40.40 2.81 -7.16
N ASN A 341 39.81 4.01 -7.16
CA ASN A 341 40.19 5.06 -6.21
C ASN A 341 39.81 4.71 -4.77
N GLN A 342 38.62 4.12 -4.57
CA GLN A 342 38.15 3.70 -3.26
C GLN A 342 39.02 2.55 -2.72
N ALA A 343 39.35 1.58 -3.58
CA ALA A 343 40.24 0.48 -3.24
C ALA A 343 41.63 0.97 -2.83
N ALA A 344 42.21 1.93 -3.57
CA ALA A 344 43.51 2.52 -3.23
C ALA A 344 43.49 3.24 -1.87
N GLN A 345 42.40 3.94 -1.53
CA GLN A 345 42.22 4.58 -0.23
C GLN A 345 42.09 3.55 0.89
N ALA A 346 41.31 2.50 0.68
CA ALA A 346 41.11 1.42 1.65
C ALA A 346 42.42 0.69 1.96
N ILE A 347 43.21 0.36 0.93
CA ILE A 347 44.55 -0.21 1.06
C ILE A 347 45.43 0.72 1.89
N THR A 348 45.53 1.99 1.50
CA THR A 348 46.37 2.99 2.20
C THR A 348 45.98 3.16 3.67
N HIS A 349 44.70 3.02 3.99
CA HIS A 349 44.20 3.15 5.35
C HIS A 349 44.80 2.09 6.30
N VAL A 350 44.95 0.85 5.82
CA VAL A 350 45.40 -0.31 6.61
C VAL A 350 46.87 -0.67 6.40
N THR A 351 47.56 -0.08 5.41
CA THR A 351 48.99 -0.29 5.15
C THR A 351 49.88 0.14 6.33
N ASN A 352 50.91 -0.65 6.61
CA ASN A 352 51.95 -0.43 7.62
C ASN A 352 51.42 -0.27 9.06
N ARG A 353 50.33 -0.97 9.40
CA ARG A 353 49.70 -0.90 10.74
C ARG A 353 50.20 -2.02 11.65
N HIS A 354 51.35 -1.80 12.31
CA HIS A 354 51.94 -2.77 13.23
C HIS A 354 51.75 -2.40 14.71
N PRO A 355 51.60 -3.40 15.62
CA PRO A 355 51.33 -4.83 15.37
C PRO A 355 49.94 -5.13 14.77
N LEU A 356 49.65 -6.40 14.44
CA LEU A 356 48.39 -6.88 13.83
C LEU A 356 47.12 -6.27 14.44
N GLY A 357 47.06 -6.11 15.77
CA GLY A 357 45.92 -5.49 16.43
C GLY A 357 45.57 -4.08 15.91
N TRP A 358 46.56 -3.29 15.49
CA TRP A 358 46.31 -2.00 14.84
C TRP A 358 45.75 -2.17 13.43
N ALA A 359 46.25 -3.11 12.64
CA ALA A 359 45.70 -3.39 11.32
C ALA A 359 44.22 -3.78 11.41
N ILE A 360 43.88 -4.68 12.35
CA ILE A 360 42.49 -5.10 12.58
C ILE A 360 41.65 -3.92 13.07
N LEU A 361 42.15 -3.09 14.00
CA LEU A 361 41.41 -1.93 14.50
C LEU A 361 41.08 -0.92 13.38
N TYR A 362 42.04 -0.64 12.50
CA TYR A 362 41.82 0.22 11.33
C TYR A 362 40.83 -0.41 10.34
N PHE A 363 40.93 -1.72 10.13
CA PHE A 363 40.03 -2.48 9.26
C PHE A 363 38.57 -2.47 9.75
N THR A 364 38.34 -2.60 11.06
CA THR A 364 37.00 -2.50 11.65
C THR A 364 36.53 -1.05 11.79
N GLY A 365 37.44 -0.08 11.67
CA GLY A 365 37.18 1.35 11.76
C GLY A 365 36.57 1.98 10.50
N PHE A 366 36.34 1.22 9.43
CA PHE A 366 35.64 1.74 8.26
C PHE A 366 34.22 2.18 8.63
N ILE A 367 33.89 3.42 8.28
CA ILE A 367 32.60 4.04 8.57
C ILE A 367 31.60 3.61 7.50
N ILE A 368 30.42 3.20 7.95
CA ILE A 368 29.27 2.86 7.13
C ILE A 368 28.25 3.98 7.30
N GLU A 369 27.40 4.18 6.31
CA GLU A 369 26.28 5.09 6.43
C GLU A 369 25.34 4.68 7.57
N SER A 370 24.93 5.66 8.37
CA SER A 370 23.97 5.43 9.45
C SER A 370 22.57 5.15 8.92
N TYR A 371 21.75 4.46 9.70
CA TYR A 371 20.34 4.23 9.38
C TYR A 371 19.60 5.55 9.10
N ALA A 372 19.86 6.58 9.89
CA ALA A 372 19.28 7.92 9.69
C ALA A 372 19.65 8.52 8.32
N THR A 373 20.90 8.37 7.91
CA THR A 373 21.38 8.84 6.59
C THR A 373 20.73 8.08 5.44
N LEU A 374 20.66 6.74 5.54
CA LEU A 374 19.98 5.91 4.54
C LEU A 374 18.50 6.27 4.42
N ARG A 375 17.84 6.55 5.55
CA ARG A 375 16.44 6.99 5.59
C ARG A 375 16.25 8.36 4.92
N GLU A 376 17.14 9.31 5.15
CA GLU A 376 17.11 10.63 4.49
C GLU A 376 17.28 10.50 2.97
N GLN A 377 18.24 9.68 2.52
CA GLN A 377 18.44 9.39 1.10
C GLN A 377 17.22 8.71 0.48
N ALA A 378 16.62 7.74 1.18
CA ALA A 378 15.40 7.06 0.73
C ALA A 378 14.25 8.04 0.52
N ILE A 379 13.97 8.91 1.51
CA ILE A 379 12.93 9.93 1.41
C ILE A 379 13.19 10.89 0.26
N THR A 380 14.44 11.33 0.10
CA THR A 380 14.83 12.24 -0.99
C THR A 380 14.61 11.58 -2.35
N SER A 381 15.03 10.32 -2.51
CA SER A 381 14.85 9.57 -3.76
C SER A 381 13.39 9.27 -4.08
N LEU A 382 12.54 9.06 -3.07
CA LEU A 382 11.10 8.85 -3.25
C LEU A 382 10.35 10.14 -3.62
N ALA A 383 10.86 11.30 -3.20
CA ALA A 383 10.29 12.60 -3.56
C ALA A 383 10.53 12.98 -5.03
N GLU A 384 11.55 12.39 -5.68
CA GLU A 384 11.81 12.62 -7.09
C GLU A 384 10.77 11.90 -7.99
N PRO A 385 10.17 12.59 -8.98
CA PRO A 385 9.21 11.98 -9.89
C PRO A 385 9.87 10.89 -10.73
N SER A 386 9.57 9.62 -10.42
CA SER A 386 10.07 8.46 -11.16
C SER A 386 8.97 7.45 -11.41
N PHE A 387 8.82 7.03 -12.67
CA PHE A 387 7.88 5.98 -13.04
C PHE A 387 8.18 4.66 -12.31
N LEU A 388 9.46 4.35 -12.05
CA LEU A 388 9.85 3.15 -11.32
C LEU A 388 9.34 3.13 -9.87
N ASN A 389 9.16 4.30 -9.26
CA ASN A 389 8.62 4.43 -7.90
C ASN A 389 7.10 4.17 -7.85
N THR A 390 6.40 4.26 -8.98
CA THR A 390 4.95 3.97 -9.10
C THR A 390 4.66 2.49 -9.33
N ILE A 391 5.68 1.69 -9.66
CA ILE A 391 5.55 0.25 -9.88
C ILE A 391 5.86 -0.48 -8.57
N GLY A 392 4.95 -1.35 -8.12
CA GLY A 392 5.20 -2.21 -6.96
C GLY A 392 6.32 -3.21 -7.23
N ARG A 393 7.02 -3.61 -6.17
CA ARG A 393 8.14 -4.57 -6.24
C ARG A 393 7.76 -5.90 -5.62
N THR A 394 8.18 -6.98 -6.26
CA THR A 394 8.06 -8.34 -5.73
C THR A 394 9.45 -8.95 -5.70
N ILE A 395 9.86 -9.45 -4.54
CA ILE A 395 11.12 -10.20 -4.40
C ILE A 395 10.78 -11.67 -4.45
N VAL A 396 11.51 -12.40 -5.28
CA VAL A 396 11.31 -13.82 -5.57
C VAL A 396 12.56 -14.57 -5.13
N SER A 397 12.39 -15.69 -4.45
CA SER A 397 13.49 -16.58 -4.06
C SER A 397 13.97 -17.46 -5.22
N GLN A 398 15.10 -18.14 -5.06
CA GLN A 398 15.69 -19.00 -6.10
C GLN A 398 14.75 -20.10 -6.62
N ASP A 399 13.79 -20.54 -5.82
CA ASP A 399 12.80 -21.56 -6.20
C ASP A 399 11.49 -20.97 -6.77
N GLY A 400 11.46 -19.66 -7.05
CA GLY A 400 10.33 -18.99 -7.68
C GLY A 400 9.25 -18.50 -6.72
N ARG A 401 9.39 -18.71 -5.40
CA ARG A 401 8.40 -18.21 -4.42
C ARG A 401 8.54 -16.71 -4.17
N THR A 402 7.42 -16.00 -4.14
CA THR A 402 7.33 -14.63 -3.63
C THR A 402 7.72 -14.60 -2.15
N ILE A 403 8.78 -13.86 -1.78
CA ILE A 403 9.25 -13.70 -0.39
C ILE A 403 8.88 -12.35 0.22
N ALA A 404 8.71 -11.32 -0.61
CA ALA A 404 8.30 -10.00 -0.16
C ALA A 404 7.58 -9.22 -1.27
N ARG A 405 6.69 -8.30 -0.87
CA ARG A 405 6.04 -7.34 -1.77
C ARG A 405 6.03 -5.95 -1.15
N THR A 406 6.38 -4.97 -1.97
CA THR A 406 6.27 -3.55 -1.64
C THR A 406 5.31 -2.90 -2.65
N PRO A 407 4.23 -2.24 -2.21
CA PRO A 407 3.34 -1.53 -3.12
C PRO A 407 4.06 -0.36 -3.81
N GLY A 408 3.60 0.03 -5.00
CA GLY A 408 4.04 1.24 -5.67
C GLY A 408 3.40 2.48 -5.05
N ILE A 409 4.01 3.65 -5.26
CA ILE A 409 3.45 4.92 -4.80
C ILE A 409 2.22 5.28 -5.63
N SER A 410 1.10 5.53 -4.95
CA SER A 410 -0.16 5.96 -5.58
C SER A 410 -0.39 7.46 -5.40
N ASN A 411 -1.09 8.11 -6.32
CA ASN A 411 -1.40 9.55 -6.24
C ASN A 411 -2.23 9.98 -5.01
N ASN A 412 -2.83 9.03 -4.27
CA ASN A 412 -3.69 9.31 -3.12
C ASN A 412 -2.96 9.23 -1.77
N ASN A 413 -1.73 8.69 -1.74
CA ASN A 413 -0.90 8.61 -0.54
C ASN A 413 0.43 9.31 -0.83
N ASN A 414 0.79 10.31 -0.03
CA ASN A 414 2.14 10.86 -0.10
C ASN A 414 3.14 9.77 0.31
N ALA A 415 4.13 9.49 -0.54
CA ALA A 415 5.17 8.48 -0.30
C ALA A 415 5.93 8.66 1.03
N SER A 416 5.89 9.88 1.59
CA SER A 416 6.52 10.25 2.87
C SER A 416 5.86 9.64 4.10
N ASP A 417 4.64 9.10 3.99
CA ASP A 417 3.83 8.69 5.14
C ASP A 417 3.70 7.16 5.26
N ASP A 418 4.18 6.39 4.27
CA ASP A 418 4.15 4.92 4.30
C ASP A 418 5.53 4.36 4.65
N GLU A 419 5.72 3.99 5.92
CA GLU A 419 6.99 3.47 6.44
C GLU A 419 7.42 2.17 5.74
N LEU A 420 6.50 1.38 5.19
CA LEU A 420 6.86 0.17 4.43
C LEU A 420 7.57 0.52 3.11
N ILE A 421 7.10 1.56 2.42
CA ILE A 421 7.71 2.05 1.17
C ILE A 421 9.08 2.66 1.47
N ILE A 422 9.17 3.48 2.52
CA ILE A 422 10.43 4.09 2.96
C ILE A 422 11.46 3.01 3.31
N PHE A 423 11.08 2.04 4.15
CA PHE A 423 11.97 0.96 4.55
C PHE A 423 12.41 0.09 3.38
N SER A 424 11.50 -0.21 2.44
CA SER A 424 11.88 -0.92 1.22
C SER A 424 12.89 -0.15 0.37
N LYS A 425 12.82 1.18 0.34
CA LYS A 425 13.80 2.01 -0.35
C LYS A 425 15.14 2.07 0.38
N ILE A 426 15.12 2.11 1.72
CA ILE A 426 16.34 1.98 2.55
C ILE A 426 17.05 0.67 2.22
N MET A 427 16.32 -0.44 2.19
CA MET A 427 16.88 -1.76 1.89
C MET A 427 17.47 -1.85 0.47
N GLU A 428 16.84 -1.23 -0.54
CA GLU A 428 17.41 -1.13 -1.88
C GLU A 428 18.76 -0.39 -1.88
N ILE A 429 18.83 0.78 -1.24
CA ILE A 429 20.05 1.59 -1.17
C ILE A 429 21.14 0.81 -0.41
N PHE A 430 20.78 0.22 0.73
CA PHE A 430 21.70 -0.60 1.53
C PHE A 430 22.28 -1.77 0.73
N ASN A 431 21.44 -2.56 0.07
CA ASN A 431 21.87 -3.71 -0.73
C ASN A 431 22.77 -3.29 -1.91
N PHE A 432 22.48 -2.15 -2.55
CA PHE A 432 23.32 -1.59 -3.60
C PHE A 432 24.70 -1.16 -3.06
N ASN A 433 24.71 -0.46 -1.93
CA ASN A 433 25.93 0.00 -1.26
C ASN A 433 26.79 -1.16 -0.75
N LEU A 434 26.19 -2.31 -0.43
CA LEU A 434 26.88 -3.48 0.05
C LEU A 434 27.95 -3.96 -0.94
N SER A 435 27.61 -4.10 -2.23
CA SER A 435 28.59 -4.53 -3.25
C SER A 435 29.72 -3.51 -3.43
N ILE A 436 29.41 -2.20 -3.34
CA ILE A 436 30.40 -1.11 -3.42
C ILE A 436 31.37 -1.16 -2.23
N ILE A 437 30.86 -1.31 -1.01
CA ILE A 437 31.67 -1.37 0.21
C ILE A 437 32.57 -2.60 0.21
N VAL A 438 32.01 -3.77 -0.14
CA VAL A 438 32.77 -5.02 -0.12
C VAL A 438 33.88 -5.02 -1.16
N ASN A 439 33.55 -4.75 -2.41
CA ASN A 439 34.49 -4.83 -3.52
C ASN A 439 35.45 -3.63 -3.57
N GLY A 440 34.98 -2.44 -3.14
CA GLY A 440 35.78 -1.21 -3.15
C GLY A 440 36.56 -0.94 -1.86
N THR A 441 36.23 -1.58 -0.74
CA THR A 441 36.86 -1.27 0.56
C THR A 441 37.28 -2.51 1.32
N LEU A 442 36.36 -3.43 1.63
CA LEU A 442 36.65 -4.53 2.55
C LEU A 442 37.65 -5.54 1.97
N ILE A 443 37.43 -6.03 0.74
CA ILE A 443 38.33 -6.99 0.10
C ILE A 443 39.72 -6.38 -0.15
N PRO A 444 39.87 -5.19 -0.76
CA PRO A 444 41.18 -4.58 -0.96
C PRO A 444 41.96 -4.37 0.34
N ALA A 445 41.30 -3.93 1.41
CA ALA A 445 41.94 -3.73 2.70
C ALA A 445 42.32 -5.07 3.37
N LEU A 446 41.44 -6.07 3.31
CA LEU A 446 41.72 -7.41 3.82
C LEU A 446 42.96 -8.01 3.15
N ASP A 447 43.06 -7.86 1.83
CA ASP A 447 44.19 -8.35 1.02
C ASP A 447 45.51 -7.71 1.43
N GLN A 448 45.48 -6.40 1.67
CA GLN A 448 46.65 -5.69 2.16
C GLN A 448 47.08 -6.19 3.55
N ILE A 449 46.13 -6.45 4.44
CA ILE A 449 46.42 -6.93 5.80
C ILE A 449 47.02 -8.34 5.76
N ILE A 450 46.44 -9.25 4.97
CA ILE A 450 46.94 -10.63 4.81
C ILE A 450 48.34 -10.61 4.19
N MET A 451 48.62 -9.66 3.30
CA MET A 451 49.96 -9.50 2.71
C MET A 451 51.01 -9.04 3.73
N GLU A 452 50.65 -8.15 4.66
CA GLU A 452 51.58 -7.57 5.65
C GLU A 452 51.71 -8.40 6.93
N HIS A 453 50.69 -9.19 7.28
CA HIS A 453 50.58 -9.86 8.56
C HIS A 453 50.27 -11.35 8.41
N ARG A 454 50.98 -12.18 9.17
CA ARG A 454 50.60 -13.57 9.39
C ARG A 454 49.53 -13.62 10.47
N ILE A 455 48.30 -13.97 10.10
CA ILE A 455 47.17 -14.12 11.01
C ILE A 455 46.99 -15.61 11.33
N THR A 456 46.92 -15.95 12.60
CA THR A 456 46.75 -17.32 13.08
C THR A 456 45.45 -17.49 13.86
N LYS A 457 45.05 -18.75 14.08
CA LYS A 457 43.91 -19.07 14.95
C LYS A 457 44.14 -18.56 16.38
N ASP A 458 45.36 -18.71 16.89
CA ASP A 458 45.73 -18.24 18.24
C ASP A 458 45.54 -16.72 18.38
N ASP A 459 45.81 -15.95 17.30
CA ASP A 459 45.53 -14.51 17.30
C ASP A 459 44.04 -14.21 17.44
N MET A 460 43.19 -14.99 16.76
CA MET A 460 41.73 -14.85 16.84
C MET A 460 41.16 -15.33 18.18
N GLU A 461 41.73 -16.40 18.76
CA GLU A 461 41.37 -16.88 20.10
C GLU A 461 41.73 -15.84 21.16
N ALA A 462 42.91 -15.22 21.04
CA ALA A 462 43.32 -14.12 21.91
C ALA A 462 42.36 -12.92 21.77
N LEU A 463 42.04 -12.51 20.53
CA LEU A 463 41.06 -11.45 20.27
C LEU A 463 39.71 -11.76 20.92
N CYS A 464 39.18 -12.96 20.71
CA CYS A 464 37.91 -13.38 21.28
C CYS A 464 37.94 -13.50 22.81
N PHE A 465 39.10 -13.82 23.39
CA PHE A 465 39.27 -13.94 24.83
C PHE A 465 39.16 -12.60 25.55
N TYR A 466 39.62 -11.53 24.91
CA TYR A 466 39.58 -10.18 25.46
C TYR A 466 38.27 -9.43 25.16
N SER A 467 37.47 -9.89 24.19
CA SER A 467 36.16 -9.29 23.92
C SER A 467 35.15 -9.58 25.04
N SER A 468 34.40 -8.56 25.45
CA SER A 468 33.42 -8.69 26.54
C SER A 468 32.10 -9.32 26.08
N ILE A 469 31.85 -9.31 24.78
CA ILE A 469 30.57 -9.76 24.20
C ILE A 469 30.54 -11.27 23.92
N ILE A 470 31.71 -11.91 23.80
CA ILE A 470 31.83 -13.34 23.50
C ILE A 470 31.78 -14.14 24.80
N PRO A 471 30.83 -15.08 24.97
CA PRO A 471 30.82 -15.94 26.14
C PRO A 471 31.99 -16.93 26.09
N ARG A 472 32.68 -17.13 27.22
CA ARG A 472 33.93 -17.93 27.29
C ARG A 472 33.83 -19.34 26.71
N SER A 473 32.67 -19.98 26.83
CA SER A 473 32.41 -21.33 26.29
C SER A 473 32.36 -21.40 24.76
N TYR A 474 32.25 -20.26 24.07
CA TYR A 474 32.14 -20.16 22.62
C TYR A 474 33.36 -19.48 21.97
N ASN A 475 34.39 -19.13 22.75
CA ASN A 475 35.58 -18.43 22.26
C ASN A 475 36.18 -19.13 21.04
N ASN A 476 36.53 -20.42 21.16
CA ASN A 476 37.16 -21.16 20.07
C ASN A 476 36.27 -21.24 18.82
N SER A 477 34.94 -21.37 18.98
CA SER A 477 34.00 -21.43 17.86
C SER A 477 33.97 -20.11 17.10
N VAL A 478 33.87 -18.99 17.81
CA VAL A 478 33.87 -17.65 17.20
C VAL A 478 35.24 -17.34 16.60
N ALA A 479 36.33 -17.64 17.29
CA ALA A 479 37.70 -17.45 16.80
C ALA A 479 37.98 -18.22 15.51
N ASN A 480 37.58 -19.49 15.44
CA ASN A 480 37.69 -20.28 14.22
C ASN A 480 36.88 -19.67 13.07
N ALA A 481 35.64 -19.24 13.35
CA ALA A 481 34.78 -18.63 12.35
C ALA A 481 35.34 -17.30 11.82
N LEU A 482 35.91 -16.46 12.69
CA LEU A 482 36.60 -15.23 12.29
C LEU A 482 37.85 -15.54 11.45
N TRP A 483 38.66 -16.52 11.87
CA TRP A 483 39.86 -16.93 11.16
C TRP A 483 39.56 -17.39 9.73
N TYR A 484 38.48 -18.14 9.50
CA TYR A 484 38.08 -18.57 8.15
C TYR A 484 37.88 -17.40 7.17
N GLY A 485 37.35 -16.25 7.62
CA GLY A 485 37.23 -15.09 6.75
C GLY A 485 38.58 -14.45 6.40
N PHE A 486 39.58 -14.51 7.28
CA PHE A 486 40.97 -14.14 6.94
C PHE A 486 41.62 -15.13 5.96
N GLU A 487 41.17 -16.38 5.93
CA GLU A 487 41.55 -17.37 4.91
C GLU A 487 40.70 -17.26 3.63
N ARG A 488 39.84 -16.24 3.51
CA ARG A 488 38.85 -16.04 2.43
C ARG A 488 37.82 -17.17 2.27
N ASP A 489 37.64 -18.01 3.29
CA ASP A 489 36.56 -18.98 3.34
C ASP A 489 35.35 -18.38 4.07
N PHE A 490 34.73 -17.39 3.42
CA PHE A 490 33.58 -16.67 3.97
C PHE A 490 32.35 -17.57 4.14
N ARG A 491 32.22 -18.58 3.28
CA ARG A 491 31.21 -19.63 3.42
C ARG A 491 31.31 -20.30 4.78
N THR A 492 32.45 -20.95 5.07
CA THR A 492 32.62 -21.66 6.34
C THR A 492 32.50 -20.70 7.52
N ALA A 493 33.04 -19.49 7.38
CA ALA A 493 32.90 -18.44 8.37
C ALA A 493 31.42 -18.16 8.70
N ILE A 494 30.57 -17.94 7.70
CA ILE A 494 29.17 -17.55 7.90
C ILE A 494 28.29 -18.69 8.41
N TYR A 495 28.50 -19.93 7.95
CA TYR A 495 27.83 -21.10 8.52
C TYR A 495 28.10 -21.25 10.03
N LEU A 496 29.30 -20.88 10.47
CA LEU A 496 29.66 -20.89 11.89
C LEU A 496 29.21 -19.63 12.62
N LEU A 497 29.33 -18.44 12.03
CA LEU A 497 29.04 -17.15 12.69
C LEU A 497 27.55 -16.94 12.91
N CYS A 498 26.68 -17.33 11.98
CA CYS A 498 25.25 -17.06 12.05
C CYS A 498 24.60 -17.49 13.40
N PRO A 499 24.73 -18.74 13.86
CA PRO A 499 24.23 -19.13 15.18
C PRO A 499 24.98 -18.47 16.35
N GLN A 500 26.25 -18.11 16.18
CA GLN A 500 27.04 -17.47 17.23
C GLN A 500 26.62 -16.02 17.47
N ILE A 501 26.33 -15.25 16.42
CA ILE A 501 25.82 -13.88 16.53
C ILE A 501 24.49 -13.88 17.28
N GLU A 502 23.58 -14.80 16.96
CA GLU A 502 22.31 -14.94 17.67
C GLU A 502 22.53 -15.21 19.16
N ASN A 503 23.48 -16.10 19.48
CA ASN A 503 23.83 -16.39 20.86
C ASN A 503 24.50 -15.19 21.57
N ILE A 504 25.40 -14.45 20.91
CA ILE A 504 26.05 -13.26 21.46
C ILE A 504 24.99 -12.22 21.85
N ILE A 505 24.07 -11.90 20.94
CA ILE A 505 22.96 -10.96 21.19
C ILE A 505 22.10 -11.46 22.36
N ARG A 506 21.74 -12.74 22.35
CA ARG A 506 20.93 -13.36 23.40
C ARG A 506 21.60 -13.25 24.77
N GLN A 507 22.88 -13.61 24.89
CA GLN A 507 23.58 -13.56 26.18
C GLN A 507 23.69 -12.12 26.69
N LYS A 508 23.90 -11.15 25.79
CA LYS A 508 23.97 -9.74 26.17
C LYS A 508 22.62 -9.23 26.69
N LEU A 509 21.51 -9.57 26.04
CA LEU A 509 20.16 -9.26 26.52
C LEU A 509 19.86 -9.94 27.87
N LYS A 510 20.26 -11.21 28.05
CA LYS A 510 20.13 -11.89 29.35
C LYS A 510 20.92 -11.20 30.45
N SER A 511 22.11 -10.68 30.14
CA SER A 511 22.96 -9.97 31.11
C SER A 511 22.32 -8.67 31.64
N THR A 512 21.38 -8.10 30.90
CA THR A 512 20.59 -6.92 31.32
C THR A 512 19.21 -7.28 31.91
N GLY A 513 18.93 -8.58 32.09
CA GLY A 513 17.68 -9.07 32.69
C GLY A 513 16.50 -9.19 31.71
N VAL A 514 16.74 -9.07 30.40
CA VAL A 514 15.69 -9.23 29.38
C VAL A 514 15.36 -10.71 29.20
N ASN A 515 14.06 -11.04 29.19
CA ASN A 515 13.60 -12.40 28.91
C ASN A 515 13.69 -12.70 27.40
N THR A 516 14.54 -13.65 27.02
CA THR A 516 14.74 -14.07 25.62
C THR A 516 13.98 -15.34 25.24
N THR A 517 13.02 -15.74 26.06
CA THR A 517 12.27 -16.98 25.86
C THR A 517 10.78 -16.72 25.63
N ILE A 518 10.13 -17.62 24.90
CA ILE A 518 8.68 -17.70 24.77
C ILE A 518 8.20 -18.99 25.44
N THR A 519 7.04 -18.94 26.10
CA THR A 519 6.41 -20.11 26.73
C THR A 519 5.06 -20.33 26.09
N ASP A 520 4.80 -21.55 25.63
CA ASP A 520 3.54 -21.91 24.99
C ASP A 520 2.41 -22.20 26.00
N GLU A 521 1.19 -22.47 25.50
CA GLU A 521 0.00 -22.77 26.31
C GLU A 521 0.16 -24.02 27.20
N ASN A 522 1.12 -24.90 26.86
CA ASN A 522 1.44 -26.11 27.61
C ASN A 522 2.55 -25.89 28.65
N GLY A 523 3.08 -24.66 28.78
CA GLY A 523 4.17 -24.33 29.69
C GLY A 523 5.56 -24.72 29.18
N ILE A 524 5.73 -25.01 27.89
CA ILE A 524 7.02 -25.34 27.27
C ILE A 524 7.74 -24.04 26.91
N THR A 525 8.92 -23.83 27.49
CA THR A 525 9.74 -22.64 27.26
C THR A 525 10.82 -22.91 26.20
N GLN A 526 10.94 -22.02 25.21
CA GLN A 526 11.95 -22.07 24.15
C GLN A 526 12.61 -20.70 23.94
N GLU A 527 13.87 -20.69 23.50
CA GLU A 527 14.55 -19.45 23.11
C GLU A 527 13.97 -18.87 21.82
N VAL A 528 13.82 -17.55 21.78
CA VAL A 528 13.44 -16.87 20.53
C VAL A 528 14.65 -16.71 19.59
N GLY A 529 14.37 -16.65 18.29
CA GLY A 529 15.39 -16.48 17.25
C GLY A 529 15.84 -15.03 17.07
N MET A 530 16.91 -14.83 16.30
CA MET A 530 17.56 -13.53 16.08
C MET A 530 16.57 -12.43 15.64
N GLY A 531 15.67 -12.73 14.71
CA GLY A 531 14.70 -11.75 14.22
C GLY A 531 13.80 -11.19 15.34
N THR A 532 13.38 -12.04 16.29
CA THR A 532 12.60 -11.61 17.44
C THR A 532 13.47 -10.83 18.43
N LEU A 533 14.70 -11.29 18.70
CA LEU A 533 15.63 -10.60 19.61
C LEU A 533 15.91 -9.16 19.17
N LEU A 534 16.13 -8.95 17.87
CA LEU A 534 16.42 -7.63 17.30
C LEU A 534 15.19 -6.69 17.27
N ASN A 535 13.99 -7.19 17.58
CA ASN A 535 12.77 -6.39 17.69
C ASN A 535 12.49 -5.91 19.12
N PHE A 536 13.30 -6.29 20.11
CA PHE A 536 13.17 -5.74 21.47
C PHE A 536 13.75 -4.33 21.52
N ASP A 537 13.05 -3.40 22.19
CA ASP A 537 13.57 -2.05 22.44
C ASP A 537 14.94 -2.10 23.13
N SER A 538 15.11 -3.05 24.06
CA SER A 538 16.36 -3.30 24.77
C SER A 538 17.53 -3.73 23.86
N ALA A 539 17.27 -4.24 22.65
CA ALA A 539 18.32 -4.51 21.68
C ALA A 539 18.88 -3.20 21.11
N THR A 540 18.00 -2.25 20.77
CA THR A 540 18.38 -0.91 20.32
C THR A 540 19.11 -0.13 21.41
N ASP A 541 18.64 -0.21 22.66
CA ASP A 541 19.32 0.43 23.81
C ASP A 541 20.75 -0.06 24.00
N LEU A 542 20.99 -1.33 23.69
CA LEU A 542 22.24 -2.04 23.97
C LEU A 542 23.26 -1.98 22.83
N LEU A 543 22.77 -2.15 21.59
CA LEU A 543 23.59 -2.27 20.38
C LEU A 543 23.60 -0.97 19.56
N GLY A 544 22.65 -0.06 19.81
CA GLY A 544 22.42 1.12 18.99
C GLY A 544 21.61 0.81 17.73
N GLU A 545 20.94 1.85 17.21
CA GLU A 545 20.01 1.74 16.08
C GLU A 545 20.70 1.24 14.80
N ASN A 546 21.91 1.73 14.50
CA ASN A 546 22.64 1.35 13.29
C ASN A 546 22.97 -0.16 13.27
N LEU A 547 23.55 -0.69 14.35
CA LEU A 547 23.93 -2.10 14.41
C LEU A 547 22.69 -3.01 14.39
N VAL A 548 21.60 -2.62 15.07
CA VAL A 548 20.33 -3.37 14.99
C VAL A 548 19.79 -3.39 13.56
N PHE A 549 19.81 -2.26 12.86
CA PHE A 549 19.40 -2.19 11.47
C PHE A 549 20.28 -3.08 10.57
N GLU A 550 21.60 -2.96 10.64
CA GLU A 550 22.53 -3.75 9.80
C GLU A 550 22.35 -5.25 10.04
N LEU A 551 22.23 -5.68 11.30
CA LEU A 551 21.96 -7.08 11.65
C LEU A 551 20.62 -7.56 11.08
N LYS A 552 19.57 -6.74 11.15
CA LYS A 552 18.27 -7.08 10.56
C LYS A 552 18.37 -7.21 9.04
N ALA A 553 18.94 -6.20 8.38
CA ALA A 553 19.06 -6.11 6.94
C ALA A 553 19.83 -7.31 6.36
N ILE A 554 20.93 -7.70 6.99
CA ILE A 554 21.79 -8.80 6.52
C ILE A 554 21.23 -10.18 6.88
N PHE A 555 20.82 -10.38 8.13
CA PHE A 555 20.54 -11.73 8.63
C PHE A 555 19.08 -12.14 8.53
N THR A 556 18.12 -11.22 8.71
CA THR A 556 16.73 -11.61 9.02
C THR A 556 15.66 -11.05 8.10
N ASP A 557 15.92 -9.92 7.44
CA ASP A 557 14.92 -9.27 6.61
C ASP A 557 14.81 -9.91 5.22
N ALA A 558 13.58 -10.14 4.75
CA ALA A 558 13.32 -10.74 3.44
C ALA A 558 13.62 -9.80 2.26
N LEU A 559 13.74 -8.49 2.52
CA LEU A 559 14.21 -7.49 1.54
C LEU A 559 15.73 -7.46 1.40
N GLY A 560 16.46 -8.11 2.31
CA GLY A 560 17.90 -8.24 2.28
C GLY A 560 18.37 -9.67 1.98
N PRO A 561 19.66 -9.96 2.18
CA PRO A 561 20.24 -11.29 1.94
C PRO A 561 19.62 -12.42 2.78
N ASN A 562 18.99 -12.09 3.91
CA ASN A 562 18.30 -13.02 4.80
C ASN A 562 19.15 -14.25 5.18
N LEU A 563 20.44 -14.02 5.47
CA LEU A 563 21.43 -15.09 5.62
C LEU A 563 21.02 -16.14 6.65
N ARG A 564 20.40 -15.73 7.77
CA ARG A 564 20.00 -16.66 8.84
C ARG A 564 18.94 -17.64 8.37
N ASN A 565 17.96 -17.17 7.60
CA ASN A 565 16.92 -18.03 7.07
C ASN A 565 17.48 -18.96 5.98
N ASN A 566 18.28 -18.41 5.07
CA ASN A 566 18.85 -19.18 3.96
C ASN A 566 19.79 -20.28 4.46
N ILE A 567 20.64 -19.99 5.46
CA ILE A 567 21.50 -21.01 6.10
C ILE A 567 20.68 -22.08 6.80
N ALA A 568 19.69 -21.69 7.62
CA ALA A 568 18.88 -22.62 8.39
C ALA A 568 18.07 -23.59 7.52
N HIS A 569 17.67 -23.14 6.33
CA HIS A 569 16.92 -23.94 5.36
C HIS A 569 17.79 -24.60 4.28
N GLY A 570 19.11 -24.41 4.30
CA GLY A 570 20.02 -24.97 3.29
C GLY A 570 19.85 -24.37 1.90
N LEU A 571 19.39 -23.11 1.82
CA LEU A 571 19.13 -22.37 0.58
C LEU A 571 20.33 -21.51 0.14
N LEU A 572 21.47 -21.62 0.82
CA LEU A 572 22.71 -20.91 0.47
C LEU A 572 23.63 -21.85 -0.33
N ASP A 573 23.51 -21.78 -1.65
CA ASP A 573 24.26 -22.58 -2.62
C ASP A 573 25.75 -22.19 -2.73
N ASP A 574 26.46 -22.82 -3.67
CA ASP A 574 27.90 -22.64 -3.80
C ASP A 574 28.35 -21.24 -4.23
N ASP A 575 27.54 -20.58 -5.05
CA ASP A 575 27.84 -19.25 -5.57
C ASP A 575 27.43 -18.16 -4.55
N SER A 576 26.24 -18.29 -3.96
CA SER A 576 25.70 -17.32 -3.00
C SER A 576 26.42 -17.32 -1.64
N SER A 577 27.05 -18.43 -1.26
CA SER A 577 27.79 -18.54 0.01
C SER A 577 29.15 -17.83 0.03
N ASN A 578 29.62 -17.33 -1.12
CA ASN A 578 30.76 -16.42 -1.23
C ASN A 578 30.34 -15.01 -1.68
N SER A 579 29.05 -14.67 -1.55
CA SER A 579 28.51 -13.35 -1.90
C SER A 579 29.10 -12.23 -1.05
N GLU A 580 28.98 -11.00 -1.55
CA GLU A 580 29.37 -9.81 -0.81
C GLU A 580 28.66 -9.71 0.54
N ALA A 581 27.41 -10.18 0.62
CA ALA A 581 26.66 -10.23 1.87
C ALA A 581 27.38 -11.08 2.93
N CYS A 582 27.99 -12.20 2.55
CA CYS A 582 28.74 -13.06 3.45
C CYS A 582 30.04 -12.37 3.94
N VAL A 583 30.75 -11.67 3.04
CA VAL A 583 31.95 -10.90 3.39
C VAL A 583 31.60 -9.78 4.39
N TYR A 584 30.55 -9.02 4.08
CA TYR A 584 30.08 -7.93 4.92
C TYR A 584 29.60 -8.44 6.29
N ALA A 585 28.83 -9.52 6.33
CA ALA A 585 28.37 -10.14 7.57
C ALA A 585 29.54 -10.60 8.47
N TRP A 586 30.59 -11.19 7.88
CA TRP A 586 31.79 -11.59 8.60
C TRP A 586 32.52 -10.37 9.18
N TRP A 587 32.74 -9.33 8.36
CA TRP A 587 33.39 -8.11 8.78
C TRP A 587 32.60 -7.35 9.86
N LEU A 588 31.28 -7.25 9.71
CA LEU A 588 30.38 -6.66 10.71
C LEU A 588 30.49 -7.38 12.06
N THR A 589 30.62 -8.70 12.04
CA THR A 589 30.80 -9.50 13.25
C THR A 589 32.15 -9.20 13.91
N LEU A 590 33.23 -9.16 13.12
CA LEU A 590 34.56 -8.78 13.61
C LEU A 590 34.55 -7.38 14.23
N LYS A 591 33.92 -6.41 13.56
CA LYS A 591 33.75 -5.04 14.06
C LYS A 591 32.99 -5.01 15.38
N THR A 592 31.85 -5.69 15.46
CA THR A 592 31.04 -5.78 16.69
C THR A 592 31.82 -6.34 17.87
N ILE A 593 32.68 -7.33 17.63
CA ILE A 593 33.52 -7.97 18.66
C ILE A 593 34.63 -7.03 19.16
N ILE A 594 35.10 -6.11 18.32
CA ILE A 594 36.14 -5.13 18.69
C ILE A 594 35.53 -3.91 19.39
N GLU A 595 34.35 -3.47 19.00
CA GLU A 595 33.68 -2.30 19.58
C GLU A 595 33.07 -2.56 20.96
N HIS A 596 32.82 -3.82 21.32
CA HIS A 596 32.20 -4.24 22.58
C HIS A 596 33.02 -5.27 23.37
#